data_AF-A0A183DH04-F1
#
_entry.id   AF-A0A183DH04-F1
#
_cell.length_a   1.000
_cell.length_b   1.000
_cell.length_c   1.000
_cell.angle_alpha   90.00
_cell.angle_beta   90.00
_cell.angle_gamma   90.00
#
_symmetry.space_group_name_H-M   'P 1'
#
loop_
_entity.id
_entity.type
_entity.pdbx_description
1 polymer ?
#
loop_
_entity_poly.entity_id
_entity_poly.type
_entity_poly.pdbx_seq_one_letter_code
_entity_poly.pdbx_strand_id
1 'polypeptide(L)'
;VTGDHPITAKAIAKSVGIISEGSKTVEDIAIERNCTVEEVNPNEAEAAVIHGSDLREMTEEQLADVIAHHREIVFARTSPQQKLMIVEGFQRQGQIVAVTGWFFLWYYSCY
;
A
#
# COMPACT_ATOMS: atom_id res chain seq x y z
N VAL A 1 -2.53 3.34 -6.72
CA VAL A 1 -3.93 3.54 -6.28
C VAL A 1 -4.88 3.20 -7.42
N THR A 2 -5.67 2.14 -7.25
CA THR A 2 -6.50 1.51 -8.28
C THR A 2 -7.95 1.29 -7.80
N GLY A 3 -8.90 1.22 -8.75
CA GLY A 3 -10.28 0.77 -8.52
C GLY A 3 -10.49 -0.75 -8.70
N ASP A 4 -9.43 -1.50 -8.98
CA ASP A 4 -9.46 -2.95 -9.20
C ASP A 4 -9.53 -3.73 -7.90
N HIS A 5 -9.93 -5.00 -8.01
CA HIS A 5 -9.90 -5.95 -6.91
C HIS A 5 -8.47 -6.15 -6.36
N PRO A 6 -8.25 -6.31 -5.03
CA PRO A 6 -6.92 -6.43 -4.44
C PRO A 6 -6.00 -7.47 -5.08
N ILE A 7 -6.55 -8.63 -5.43
CA ILE A 7 -5.81 -9.72 -6.09
C ILE A 7 -5.23 -9.25 -7.43
N THR A 8 -6.07 -8.63 -8.26
CA THR A 8 -5.66 -8.10 -9.57
C THR A 8 -4.68 -6.95 -9.40
N ALA A 9 -4.93 -6.05 -8.45
CA ALA A 9 -4.06 -4.93 -8.14
C ALA A 9 -2.66 -5.40 -7.74
N LYS A 10 -2.54 -6.43 -6.89
CA LYS A 10 -1.28 -7.04 -6.47
C LYS A 10 -0.54 -7.65 -7.66
N ALA A 11 -1.23 -8.41 -8.50
CA ALA A 11 -0.64 -9.05 -9.67
C ALA A 11 -0.11 -8.01 -10.67
N ILE A 12 -0.89 -6.97 -10.96
CA ILE A 12 -0.46 -5.86 -11.82
C ILE A 12 0.72 -5.13 -11.20
N ALA A 13 0.67 -4.81 -9.89
CA ALA A 13 1.74 -4.11 -9.20
C ALA A 13 3.08 -4.86 -9.24
N LYS A 14 3.06 -6.20 -9.09
CA LYS A 14 4.24 -7.04 -9.31
C LYS A 14 4.70 -6.99 -10.77
N SER A 15 3.76 -7.11 -11.72
CA SER A 15 4.09 -7.11 -13.15
C SER A 15 4.68 -5.81 -13.67
N VAL A 16 4.31 -4.66 -13.09
CA VAL A 16 4.81 -3.33 -13.52
C VAL A 16 5.97 -2.82 -12.65
N GLY A 17 6.42 -3.62 -11.68
CA GLY A 17 7.54 -3.29 -10.80
C GLY A 17 7.24 -2.26 -9.71
N ILE A 18 5.96 -2.07 -9.34
CA ILE A 18 5.59 -1.29 -8.14
C ILE A 18 5.85 -2.09 -6.86
N ILE A 19 5.62 -3.41 -6.92
CA ILE A 19 6.07 -4.35 -5.90
C ILE A 19 7.24 -5.10 -6.51
N SER A 20 8.42 -5.01 -5.89
CA SER A 20 9.63 -5.68 -6.36
C SER A 20 9.48 -7.20 -6.25
N GLU A 21 10.13 -7.96 -7.13
CA GLU A 21 10.03 -9.44 -7.15
C GLU A 21 10.50 -10.10 -5.83
N GLY A 22 11.37 -9.43 -5.07
CA GLY A 22 11.84 -9.88 -3.76
C GLY A 22 10.97 -9.43 -2.58
N SER A 23 10.10 -8.44 -2.78
CA SER A 23 9.26 -7.88 -1.71
C SER A 23 8.11 -8.80 -1.40
N LYS A 24 7.95 -9.13 -0.11
CA LYS A 24 6.88 -9.98 0.38
C LYS A 24 5.78 -9.15 1.03
N THR A 25 4.53 -9.50 0.75
CA THR A 25 3.39 -8.98 1.52
C THR A 25 3.09 -9.87 2.72
N VAL A 26 2.29 -9.39 3.66
CA VAL A 26 1.85 -10.19 4.83
C VAL A 26 1.22 -11.52 4.42
N GLU A 27 0.48 -11.54 3.31
CA GLU A 27 -0.09 -12.77 2.75
C GLU A 27 0.98 -13.69 2.17
N ASP A 28 2.01 -13.14 1.52
CA ASP A 28 3.12 -13.93 0.98
C ASP A 28 3.90 -14.60 2.13
N ILE A 29 4.13 -13.87 3.24
CA ILE A 29 4.80 -14.39 4.45
C ILE A 29 3.94 -15.46 5.13
N ALA A 30 2.63 -15.23 5.24
CA ALA A 30 1.69 -16.19 5.85
C ALA A 30 1.69 -17.52 5.09
N ILE A 31 1.67 -17.46 3.75
CA ILE A 31 1.74 -18.66 2.89
C ILE A 31 3.07 -19.39 3.08
N GLU A 32 4.19 -18.67 3.12
CA GLU A 32 5.53 -19.25 3.28
C GLU A 32 5.71 -19.93 4.65
N ARG A 33 5.15 -19.34 5.71
CA ARG A 33 5.19 -19.86 7.08
C ARG A 33 4.08 -20.87 7.38
N ASN A 34 3.15 -21.06 6.45
CA ASN A 34 1.97 -21.90 6.61
C ASN A 34 1.16 -21.54 7.88
N CYS A 35 0.97 -20.23 8.11
CA CYS A 35 0.26 -19.65 9.24
C CYS A 35 -0.86 -18.72 8.75
N THR A 36 -1.71 -18.21 9.65
CA THR A 36 -2.73 -17.23 9.24
C THR A 36 -2.12 -15.83 9.10
N VAL A 37 -2.78 -14.95 8.35
CA VAL A 37 -2.33 -13.55 8.17
C VAL A 37 -2.32 -12.77 9.49
N GLU A 38 -3.16 -13.14 10.46
CA GLU A 38 -3.18 -12.49 11.78
C GLU A 38 -1.95 -12.86 12.64
N GLU A 39 -1.30 -13.98 12.35
CA GLU A 39 -0.10 -14.43 13.06
C GLU A 39 1.18 -13.80 12.50
N VAL A 40 1.11 -13.11 11.36
CA VAL A 40 2.23 -12.42 10.73
C VAL A 40 2.31 -11.00 11.25
N ASN A 41 3.50 -10.62 11.73
CA ASN A 41 3.76 -9.23 12.07
C ASN A 41 3.75 -8.38 10.78
N PRO A 42 2.86 -7.37 10.67
CA PRO A 42 2.79 -6.52 9.48
C PRO A 42 4.13 -5.85 9.15
N ASN A 43 4.91 -5.49 10.16
CA ASN A 43 6.18 -4.79 9.99
C ASN A 43 7.28 -5.64 9.34
N GLU A 44 7.08 -6.96 9.20
CA GLU A 44 8.00 -7.84 8.48
C GLU A 44 7.78 -7.79 6.96
N ALA A 45 6.66 -7.26 6.49
CA ALA A 45 6.34 -7.15 5.07
C ALA A 45 6.86 -5.84 4.48
N GLU A 46 7.71 -5.93 3.47
CA GLU A 46 8.21 -4.75 2.75
C GLU A 46 7.13 -4.10 1.86
N ALA A 47 6.16 -4.92 1.42
CA ALA A 47 5.07 -4.52 0.56
C ALA A 47 3.70 -4.69 1.24
N ALA A 48 2.78 -3.77 1.03
CA ALA A 48 1.43 -3.81 1.57
C ALA A 48 0.38 -3.55 0.48
N VAL A 49 -0.72 -4.31 0.53
CA VAL A 49 -1.90 -4.08 -0.31
C VAL A 49 -3.06 -3.70 0.60
N ILE A 50 -3.55 -2.47 0.46
CA ILE A 50 -4.60 -1.93 1.33
C ILE A 50 -5.87 -1.76 0.53
N HIS A 51 -6.97 -2.31 1.03
CA HIS A 51 -8.27 -2.14 0.42
C HIS A 51 -8.91 -0.82 0.85
N GLY A 52 -9.71 -0.23 -0.05
CA GLY A 52 -10.40 1.01 0.20
C GLY A 52 -11.40 0.95 1.37
N SER A 53 -11.95 -0.21 1.73
CA SER A 53 -12.76 -0.33 2.96
C SER A 53 -11.90 -0.10 4.19
N ASP A 54 -10.73 -0.73 4.25
CA ASP A 54 -9.87 -0.74 5.43
C ASP A 54 -9.27 0.65 5.62
N LEU A 55 -8.90 1.31 4.52
CA LEU A 55 -8.46 2.70 4.54
C LEU A 55 -9.50 3.67 5.12
N ARG A 56 -10.80 3.36 5.04
CA ARG A 56 -11.85 4.20 5.64
C ARG A 56 -11.91 4.02 7.16
N GLU A 57 -11.59 2.83 7.65
CA GLU A 57 -11.61 2.48 9.06
C GLU A 57 -10.29 2.82 9.76
N MET A 58 -9.22 3.00 8.98
CA MET A 58 -7.91 3.42 9.46
C MET A 58 -7.92 4.85 10.00
N THR A 59 -7.30 5.03 11.16
CA THR A 59 -6.95 6.36 11.68
C THR A 59 -5.74 6.92 10.93
N GLU A 60 -5.51 8.23 11.08
CA GLU A 60 -4.34 8.89 10.49
C GLU A 60 -3.02 8.30 11.02
N GLU A 61 -2.99 7.88 12.29
CA GLU A 61 -1.85 7.24 12.94
C GLU A 61 -1.58 5.85 12.35
N GLN A 62 -2.63 5.07 12.08
CA GLN A 62 -2.49 3.76 11.43
C GLN A 62 -2.00 3.90 10.00
N LEU A 63 -2.52 4.88 9.25
CA LEU A 63 -2.05 5.17 7.90
C LEU A 63 -0.58 5.64 7.92
N ALA A 64 -0.22 6.47 8.90
CA ALA A 64 1.15 6.90 9.14
C ALA A 64 2.10 5.72 9.41
N ASP A 65 1.70 4.77 10.26
CA ASP A 65 2.47 3.57 10.56
C ASP A 65 2.67 2.72 9.31
N VAL A 66 1.62 2.52 8.51
CA VAL A 66 1.72 1.80 7.23
C VAL A 66 2.75 2.49 6.32
N ILE A 67 2.65 3.81 6.17
CA ILE A 67 3.54 4.60 5.31
C ILE A 67 5.00 4.50 5.79
N ALA A 68 5.22 4.41 7.10
CA ALA A 68 6.56 4.34 7.69
C ALA A 68 7.19 2.95 7.58
N HIS A 69 6.41 1.87 7.69
CA HIS A 69 6.93 0.51 7.75
C HIS A 69 6.94 -0.20 6.39
N HIS A 70 6.08 0.21 5.45
CA HIS A 70 6.00 -0.41 4.12
C HIS A 70 6.55 0.52 3.05
N ARG A 71 7.55 0.03 2.32
CA ARG A 71 8.18 0.78 1.23
C ARG A 71 7.33 0.76 -0.03
N GLU A 72 6.62 -0.34 -0.27
CA GLU A 72 5.86 -0.57 -1.50
C GLU A 72 4.38 -0.76 -1.18
N ILE A 73 3.58 0.29 -1.38
CA ILE A 73 2.17 0.29 -0.96
C ILE A 73 1.24 0.38 -2.17
N VAL A 74 0.28 -0.54 -2.24
CA VAL A 74 -0.75 -0.58 -3.27
C VAL A 74 -2.13 -0.41 -2.63
N PHE A 75 -2.74 0.75 -2.85
CA PHE A 75 -4.15 0.96 -2.47
C PHE A 75 -5.09 0.50 -3.58
N ALA A 76 -6.01 -0.41 -3.27
CA ALA A 76 -6.99 -1.00 -4.18
C ALA A 76 -8.43 -0.60 -3.82
N ARG A 77 -9.35 -0.64 -4.80
CA ARG A 77 -10.77 -0.26 -4.66
C ARG A 77 -11.03 1.11 -4.00
N THR A 78 -10.16 2.09 -4.24
CA THR A 78 -10.27 3.41 -3.59
C THR A 78 -11.22 4.36 -4.33
N SER A 79 -12.01 5.14 -3.59
CA SER A 79 -12.80 6.26 -4.12
C SER A 79 -11.95 7.52 -4.40
N PRO A 80 -12.45 8.50 -5.16
CA PRO A 80 -11.77 9.78 -5.36
C PRO A 80 -11.42 10.51 -4.04
N GLN A 81 -12.33 10.47 -3.05
CA GLN A 81 -12.09 11.06 -1.73
C GLN A 81 -10.95 10.35 -0.99
N GLN A 82 -10.85 9.04 -1.15
CA GLN A 82 -9.78 8.25 -0.54
C GLN A 82 -8.41 8.52 -1.17
N LYS A 83 -8.37 8.81 -2.48
CA LYS A 83 -7.13 9.25 -3.14
C LYS A 83 -6.58 10.54 -2.51
N LEU A 84 -7.46 11.48 -2.17
CA LEU A 84 -7.07 12.71 -1.46
C LEU A 84 -6.53 12.39 -0.06
N MET A 85 -7.21 11.54 0.71
CA MET A 85 -6.71 11.12 2.03
C MET A 85 -5.32 10.48 1.96
N ILE A 86 -5.05 9.66 0.94
CA ILE A 86 -3.73 9.06 0.74
C ILE A 86 -2.68 10.16 0.49
N VAL A 87 -2.96 11.09 -0.43
CA VAL A 87 -2.05 12.21 -0.74
C VAL A 87 -1.74 13.03 0.51
N GLU A 88 -2.77 13.41 1.26
CA GLU A 88 -2.62 14.18 2.50
C GLU A 88 -1.83 13.41 3.56
N GLY A 89 -2.08 12.12 3.72
CA GLY A 89 -1.35 11.26 4.66
C GLY A 89 0.16 11.24 4.36
N PHE A 90 0.53 11.06 3.09
CA PHE A 90 1.94 11.13 2.70
C PHE A 90 2.54 12.53 2.86
N GLN A 91 1.79 13.60 2.52
CA GLN A 91 2.26 14.97 2.69
C GLN A 91 2.51 15.32 4.17
N ARG A 92 1.67 14.84 5.08
CA ARG A 92 1.84 15.04 6.53
C ARG A 92 3.08 14.36 7.09
N GLN A 93 3.53 13.28 6.45
CA GLN A 93 4.81 12.64 6.74
C GLN A 93 6.03 13.40 6.17
N GLY A 94 5.81 14.60 5.63
CA GLY A 94 6.87 15.44 5.05
C GLY A 94 7.32 14.98 3.67
N GLN A 95 6.53 14.13 3.01
CA GLN A 95 6.92 13.48 1.77
C GLN A 95 6.37 14.23 0.56
N ILE A 96 7.17 14.30 -0.50
CA ILE A 96 6.77 14.98 -1.73
C ILE A 96 6.00 13.99 -2.60
N VAL A 97 4.75 14.35 -2.89
CA VAL A 97 3.79 13.43 -3.52
C VAL A 97 3.47 13.90 -4.94
N ALA A 98 3.69 13.03 -5.92
CA ALA A 98 3.26 13.25 -7.30
C ALA A 98 2.10 12.31 -7.65
N VAL A 99 1.02 12.88 -8.17
CA VAL A 99 -0.14 12.13 -8.66
C VAL A 99 -0.16 12.20 -10.18
N THR A 100 -0.06 11.06 -10.86
CA THR A 100 -0.02 11.01 -12.32
C THR A 100 -1.21 10.23 -12.87
N GLY A 101 -2.17 10.93 -13.49
CA GLY A 101 -3.19 10.32 -14.37
C GLY A 101 -4.31 9.50 -13.69
N TRP A 102 -5.08 8.80 -14.53
CA TRP A 102 -6.30 8.03 -14.16
C TRP A 102 -5.99 6.86 -13.19
N PHE A 103 -4.72 6.44 -13.11
CA PHE A 103 -4.20 5.38 -12.26
C PHE A 103 -2.81 5.76 -11.72
N PHE A 104 -2.66 5.68 -10.40
CA PHE A 104 -1.40 5.69 -9.63
C PHE A 104 -0.70 7.01 -9.23
N LEU A 105 -0.11 6.89 -8.03
CA LEU A 105 0.74 7.83 -7.30
C LEU A 105 2.17 7.27 -7.40
N TRP A 106 3.11 8.11 -7.81
CA TRP A 106 4.54 7.79 -7.74
C TRP A 106 5.15 8.59 -6.59
N TYR A 107 5.94 7.91 -5.78
CA TYR A 107 6.67 8.49 -4.66
C TYR A 107 8.11 8.79 -5.10
N TYR A 108 8.55 10.02 -4.90
CA TYR A 108 9.97 10.37 -4.97
C TYR A 108 10.42 10.65 -3.53
N SER A 109 11.16 9.72 -2.95
CA SER A 109 11.95 10.01 -1.75
C SER A 109 13.22 10.70 -2.23
N CYS A 110 13.27 12.03 -2.13
CA CYS A 110 14.50 12.78 -2.31
C CYS A 110 15.13 13.00 -0.93
N TYR A 111 16.02 12.10 -0.50
CA TYR A 111 17.17 12.40 0.35
C TYR A 111 18.30 11.41 0.08
#